data_AF-A0A0M3J4C8-F1
#
_entry.id   AF-A0A0M3J4C8-F1
#
_cell.length_a   1.000
_cell.length_b   1.000
_cell.length_c   1.000
_cell.angle_alpha   90.00
_cell.angle_beta   90.00
_cell.angle_gamma   90.00
#
_symmetry.space_group_name_H-M   'P 1'
#
loop_
_entity.id
_entity.type
_entity.pdbx_description
1 polymer ?
#
loop_
_entity_poly.entity_id
_entity_poly.type
_entity_poly.pdbx_seq_one_letter_code
_entity_poly.pdbx_strand_id
1 'polypeptide(L)'
;MLKHHDKLIFVYGSSIHSYLVAIIVVDVALLRKYHTATPVQQVKESAEPICLLDDRSVRERFLLDLREFGANRGLTGIEQIRNAHLTEEEFTADSGLLTPTLKVKRSLLISRYAKIFEKLYAEELY
;
A
#
# COMPACT_ATOMS: atom_id res chain seq x y z
N MET A 1 4.68 4.97 -10.84
CA MET A 1 4.96 5.31 -9.43
C MET A 1 5.84 4.30 -8.73
N LEU A 2 5.73 3.00 -8.99
CA LEU A 2 6.49 1.92 -8.31
C LEU A 2 8.02 2.00 -8.26
N LYS A 3 8.69 2.80 -9.08
CA LYS A 3 10.15 2.73 -9.13
C LYS A 3 10.87 3.46 -7.99
N HIS A 4 10.19 4.33 -7.22
CA HIS A 4 10.88 5.26 -6.30
C HIS A 4 10.11 5.70 -5.03
N HIS A 5 8.98 5.09 -4.64
CA HIS A 5 8.13 5.62 -3.54
C HIS A 5 7.84 4.66 -2.39
N ASP A 6 7.84 3.37 -2.67
CA ASP A 6 7.56 2.30 -1.73
C ASP A 6 8.84 1.90 -1.00
N LYS A 7 8.82 2.05 0.33
CA LYS A 7 9.93 1.63 1.19
C LYS A 7 9.82 0.15 1.53
N LEU A 8 8.58 -0.33 1.71
CA LEU A 8 8.30 -1.71 2.10
C LEU A 8 6.87 -2.07 1.71
N ILE A 9 6.69 -3.28 1.16
CA ILE A 9 5.37 -3.88 0.89
C ILE A 9 5.23 -5.15 1.72
N PHE A 10 4.23 -5.20 2.58
CA PHE A 10 3.85 -6.38 3.33
C PHE A 10 2.58 -6.99 2.76
N VAL A 11 2.70 -8.17 2.15
CA VAL A 11 1.58 -8.89 1.54
C VAL A 11 0.97 -9.89 2.53
N TYR A 12 -0.35 -9.86 2.63
CA TYR A 12 -1.16 -10.73 3.47
C TYR A 12 -2.18 -11.51 2.64
N GLY A 13 -2.31 -12.79 2.96
CA GLY A 13 -3.30 -13.69 2.39
C GLY A 13 -4.06 -14.39 3.51
N SER A 14 -5.38 -14.38 3.42
CA SER A 14 -6.29 -15.08 4.33
C SER A 14 -6.77 -16.39 3.69
N SER A 15 -6.91 -17.45 4.47
CA SER A 15 -7.37 -18.76 3.97
C SER A 15 -8.81 -18.77 3.46
N ILE A 16 -9.60 -17.74 3.80
CA ILE A 16 -11.02 -17.62 3.41
C ILE A 16 -11.25 -16.65 2.25
N HIS A 17 -10.18 -16.05 1.69
CA HIS A 17 -10.26 -15.13 0.56
C HIS A 17 -9.40 -15.63 -0.61
N SER A 18 -9.87 -15.42 -1.84
CA SER A 18 -9.21 -15.88 -3.06
C SER A 18 -8.15 -14.90 -3.61
N TYR A 19 -7.80 -13.88 -2.84
CA TYR A 19 -6.91 -12.80 -3.28
C TYR A 19 -6.07 -12.23 -2.14
N LEU A 20 -5.01 -11.52 -2.50
CA LEU A 20 -4.07 -10.91 -1.56
C LEU A 20 -4.40 -9.45 -1.30
N VAL A 21 -4.07 -8.98 -0.11
CA VAL A 21 -4.09 -7.57 0.28
C VAL A 21 -2.74 -7.15 0.83
N ALA A 22 -2.45 -5.84 0.89
CA ALA A 22 -1.14 -5.38 1.32
C ALA A 22 -1.17 -4.15 2.25
N ILE A 23 -0.13 -4.02 3.06
CA ILE A 23 0.27 -2.75 3.68
C ILE A 23 1.48 -2.22 2.91
N ILE A 24 1.40 -0.98 2.44
CA ILE A 24 2.45 -0.33 1.65
C ILE A 24 2.95 0.88 2.44
N VAL A 25 4.22 0.82 2.83
CA VAL A 25 4.91 1.96 3.46
C VAL A 25 5.41 2.88 2.36
N VAL A 26 4.89 4.10 2.32
CA VAL A 26 5.22 5.09 1.28
C VAL A 26 6.01 6.27 1.85
N ASP A 27 6.88 6.83 1.03
CA ASP A 27 7.46 8.14 1.30
C ASP A 27 6.48 9.25 0.90
N VAL A 28 5.81 9.85 1.88
CA VAL A 28 4.81 10.90 1.65
C VAL A 28 5.44 12.16 1.02
N ALA A 29 6.69 12.47 1.32
CA ALA A 29 7.37 13.63 0.75
C ALA A 29 7.61 13.43 -0.75
N LEU A 30 8.01 12.23 -1.17
CA LEU A 30 8.12 11.88 -2.59
C LEU A 30 6.74 11.82 -3.26
N LEU A 31 5.75 11.19 -2.60
CA LEU A 31 4.39 11.10 -3.12
C LEU A 31 3.79 12.48 -3.43
N ARG A 32 3.96 13.44 -2.51
CA ARG A 32 3.53 14.83 -2.69
C ARG A 32 4.15 15.46 -3.94
N LYS A 33 5.47 15.32 -4.12
CA LYS A 33 6.20 15.88 -5.28
C LYS A 33 5.66 15.34 -6.60
N TYR A 34 5.37 14.04 -6.67
CA TYR A 34 4.81 13.44 -7.89
C TYR A 34 3.36 13.87 -8.14
N HIS A 35 2.57 14.06 -7.09
CA HIS A 35 1.22 14.60 -7.22
C HIS A 35 1.25 16.07 -7.72
N THR A 36 2.25 16.87 -7.34
CA THR A 36 2.38 18.25 -7.84
C THR A 36 2.95 18.31 -9.27
N ALA A 37 3.73 17.31 -9.69
CA ALA A 37 4.42 17.30 -10.99
C ALA A 37 3.61 16.67 -12.14
N THR A 38 2.47 16.04 -11.85
CA THR A 38 1.64 15.39 -12.88
C THR A 38 0.51 16.34 -13.31
N PRO A 39 0.38 16.71 -14.60
CA PRO A 39 -0.65 17.65 -15.08
C PRO A 39 -2.03 17.00 -15.23
N VAL A 40 -2.34 15.98 -14.43
CA VAL A 40 -3.64 15.30 -14.46
C VAL A 40 -4.44 15.75 -13.25
N GLN A 41 -5.45 16.57 -13.58
CA GLN A 41 -6.55 17.05 -12.75
C GLN A 41 -6.20 18.17 -11.77
N GLN A 42 -6.75 19.34 -12.11
CA GLN A 42 -6.95 20.49 -11.23
C GLN A 42 -7.73 20.06 -9.98
N VAL A 43 -7.03 19.46 -9.01
CA VAL A 43 -7.49 19.52 -7.62
C VAL A 43 -7.20 20.95 -7.20
N LYS A 44 -8.28 21.71 -6.99
CA LYS A 44 -8.27 23.10 -6.53
C LYS A 44 -7.11 23.34 -5.55
N GLU A 45 -6.36 24.41 -5.79
CA GLU A 45 -5.40 25.05 -4.86
C GLU A 45 -6.05 25.53 -3.54
N SER A 46 -7.21 25.00 -3.17
CA SER A 46 -7.95 25.37 -1.97
C SER A 46 -8.64 24.15 -1.38
N ALA A 47 -7.89 23.30 -0.69
CA ALA A 47 -8.44 22.44 0.33
C ALA A 47 -7.31 22.00 1.27
N GLU A 48 -7.63 21.94 2.55
CA GLU A 48 -6.88 21.28 3.62
C GLU A 48 -6.12 20.03 3.14
N PRO A 49 -4.99 19.65 3.76
CA PRO A 49 -4.15 18.57 3.24
C PRO A 49 -4.99 17.30 3.09
N ILE A 50 -5.42 17.01 1.84
CA ILE A 50 -6.03 15.74 1.49
C ILE A 50 -5.06 14.71 1.99
N CYS A 51 -5.51 13.85 2.90
CA CYS A 51 -4.68 12.78 3.42
C CYS A 51 -4.40 11.85 2.25
N LEU A 52 -3.30 12.07 1.53
CA LEU A 52 -2.91 11.34 0.32
C LEU A 52 -2.88 9.82 0.55
N LEU A 53 -2.69 9.40 1.80
CA LEU A 53 -2.70 8.00 2.22
C LEU A 53 -4.11 7.39 2.25
N ASP A 54 -5.14 8.20 2.48
CA ASP A 54 -6.55 7.79 2.50
C ASP A 54 -7.26 8.09 1.17
N ASP A 55 -6.60 8.79 0.24
CA ASP A 55 -7.16 9.11 -1.07
C ASP A 55 -7.29 7.83 -1.92
N ARG A 56 -8.53 7.52 -2.29
CA ARG A 56 -8.87 6.36 -3.10
C ARG A 56 -8.17 6.38 -4.47
N SER A 57 -8.08 7.53 -5.13
CA SER A 57 -7.45 7.65 -6.45
C SER A 57 -5.95 7.37 -6.39
N VAL A 58 -5.28 7.82 -5.33
CA VAL A 58 -3.86 7.53 -5.07
C VAL A 58 -3.68 6.03 -4.85
N ARG A 59 -4.50 5.43 -3.97
CA ARG A 59 -4.48 3.98 -3.71
C ARG A 59 -4.72 3.15 -4.98
N GLU A 60 -5.73 3.49 -5.79
CA GLU A 60 -6.03 2.82 -7.05
C GLU A 60 -4.85 2.90 -8.02
N ARG A 61 -4.15 4.02 -8.07
CA ARG A 61 -2.96 4.16 -8.91
C ARG A 61 -1.82 3.23 -8.48
N PHE A 62 -1.56 3.09 -7.18
CA PHE A 62 -0.58 2.12 -6.66
C PHE A 62 -0.97 0.68 -7.02
N LEU A 63 -2.24 0.34 -6.90
CA LEU A 63 -2.74 -1.01 -7.22
C LEU A 63 -2.61 -1.33 -8.71
N LEU A 64 -2.92 -0.37 -9.59
CA LEU A 64 -2.76 -0.54 -11.04
C LEU A 64 -1.29 -0.81 -11.39
N ASP A 65 -0.39 0.03 -10.89
CA ASP A 65 1.05 -0.12 -11.08
C ASP A 65 1.54 -1.51 -10.61
N LEU A 66 1.10 -1.97 -9.43
CA LEU A 66 1.45 -3.29 -8.87
C LEU A 66 0.92 -4.45 -9.72
N ARG A 67 -0.32 -4.33 -10.20
CA ARG A 67 -0.96 -5.33 -11.04
C ARG A 67 -0.25 -5.46 -12.38
N GLU A 68 0.07 -4.33 -13.02
CA GLU A 68 0.86 -4.30 -14.26
C GLU A 68 2.25 -4.91 -14.06
N PHE A 69 2.95 -4.55 -12.97
CA PHE A 69 4.25 -5.11 -12.66
C PHE A 69 4.18 -6.64 -12.47
N GLY A 70 3.21 -7.12 -11.68
CA GLY A 70 3.01 -8.55 -11.43
C GLY A 70 2.66 -9.31 -12.70
N ALA A 71 1.75 -8.77 -13.53
CA ALA A 71 1.32 -9.40 -14.78
C ALA A 71 2.49 -9.54 -15.75
N ASN A 72 3.32 -8.49 -15.88
CA ASN A 72 4.54 -8.52 -16.68
C ASN A 72 5.60 -9.53 -16.17
N ARG A 73 5.47 -9.98 -14.92
CA ARG A 73 6.32 -11.01 -14.30
C ARG A 73 5.67 -12.40 -14.29
N GLY A 74 4.48 -12.55 -14.89
CA GLY A 74 3.76 -13.80 -14.97
C GLY A 74 2.93 -14.15 -13.73
N LEU A 75 2.74 -13.21 -12.80
CA LEU A 75 1.88 -13.44 -11.63
C LEU A 75 0.41 -13.54 -12.07
N THR A 76 -0.22 -14.62 -11.62
CA THR A 76 -1.63 -14.93 -11.90
C THR A 76 -2.57 -14.15 -10.99
N GLY A 77 -3.86 -14.08 -11.33
CA GLY A 77 -4.84 -13.27 -10.59
C GLY A 77 -4.89 -13.53 -9.07
N ILE A 78 -4.62 -14.77 -8.63
CA ILE A 78 -4.59 -15.15 -7.21
C ILE A 78 -3.32 -14.66 -6.47
N GLU A 79 -2.25 -14.37 -7.21
CA GLU A 79 -0.98 -13.83 -6.69
C GLU A 79 -0.96 -12.30 -6.72
N GLN A 80 -1.97 -11.66 -7.30
CA GLN A 80 -2.07 -10.21 -7.42
C GLN A 80 -2.64 -9.58 -6.15
N ILE A 81 -2.11 -8.43 -5.79
CA ILE A 81 -2.63 -7.60 -4.70
C ILE A 81 -3.90 -6.90 -5.21
N ARG A 82 -5.03 -7.18 -4.59
CA ARG A 82 -6.32 -6.63 -4.98
C ARG A 82 -6.63 -5.31 -4.29
N ASN A 83 -6.23 -5.17 -3.04
CA ASN A 83 -6.43 -3.97 -2.25
C ASN A 83 -5.23 -3.71 -1.33
N ALA A 84 -4.99 -2.46 -0.96
CA ALA A 84 -3.88 -2.08 -0.11
C ALA A 84 -4.23 -0.93 0.83
N HIS A 85 -3.51 -0.84 1.94
CA HIS A 85 -3.50 0.33 2.82
C HIS A 85 -2.14 1.02 2.70
N LEU A 86 -2.16 2.33 2.44
CA LEU A 86 -0.96 3.16 2.38
C LEU A 86 -0.68 3.73 3.77
N THR A 87 0.56 3.67 4.21
CA THR A 87 0.98 4.23 5.50
C THR A 87 2.34 4.91 5.37
N GLU A 88 2.57 5.95 6.17
CA GLU A 88 3.91 6.53 6.35
C GLU A 88 4.65 5.93 7.55
N GLU A 89 3.98 5.05 8.31
CA GLU A 89 4.58 4.39 9.46
C GLU A 89 5.69 3.42 9.00
N GLU A 90 6.93 3.81 9.24
CA GLU A 90 8.08 2.94 8.98
C GLU A 90 8.09 1.74 9.94
N PHE A 91 8.35 0.55 9.39
CA PHE A 91 8.59 -0.62 10.21
C PHE A 91 10.04 -0.59 10.69
N THR A 92 10.24 -0.56 12.01
CA THR A 92 11.57 -0.45 12.61
C THR A 92 11.81 -1.60 13.59
N ALA A 93 13.08 -1.81 13.95
CA ALA A 93 13.44 -2.73 15.01
C ALA A 93 12.94 -2.21 16.38
N ASP A 94 12.97 -0.89 16.58
CA ASP A 94 12.57 -0.22 17.82
C ASP A 94 11.07 -0.33 18.09
N SER A 95 10.22 -0.25 17.04
CA SER A 95 8.79 -0.52 17.17
C SER A 95 8.46 -2.01 17.34
N GLY A 96 9.49 -2.87 17.30
CA GLY A 96 9.37 -4.31 17.39
C GLY A 96 8.85 -4.99 16.12
N LEU A 97 8.45 -4.22 15.09
CA LEU A 97 7.87 -4.73 13.84
C LEU A 97 8.93 -5.42 12.95
N LEU A 98 10.20 -5.08 13.11
CA LEU A 98 11.32 -5.79 12.52
C LEU A 98 12.13 -6.57 13.57
N THR A 99 12.84 -7.61 13.12
CA THR A 99 13.94 -8.22 13.87
C THR A 99 15.15 -7.27 13.89
N PRO A 100 16.15 -7.50 14.76
CA PRO A 100 17.41 -6.77 14.70
C PRO A 100 18.11 -6.86 13.33
N THR A 101 17.84 -7.92 12.58
CA THR A 101 18.32 -8.12 11.21
C THR A 101 17.38 -7.55 10.14
N LEU A 102 16.48 -6.64 10.50
CA LEU A 102 15.53 -5.95 9.62
C LEU A 102 14.52 -6.86 8.90
N LYS A 103 14.30 -8.09 9.39
CA LYS A 103 13.26 -8.97 8.85
C LYS A 103 11.93 -8.64 9.50
N VAL A 104 10.86 -8.63 8.72
CA VAL A 104 9.50 -8.37 9.22
C VAL A 104 9.05 -9.46 10.21
N LYS A 105 8.55 -9.05 11.39
CA LYS A 105 7.86 -9.94 12.33
C LYS A 105 6.39 -10.09 11.93
N ARG A 106 6.13 -11.08 11.07
CA ARG A 106 4.80 -11.29 10.43
C ARG A 106 3.64 -11.34 11.43
N SER A 107 3.77 -12.10 12.52
CA SER A 107 2.69 -12.24 13.51
C SER A 107 2.30 -10.91 14.14
N LEU A 108 3.29 -10.08 14.50
CA LEU A 108 3.05 -8.78 15.12
C LEU A 108 2.42 -7.78 14.15
N LEU A 109 2.88 -7.75 12.89
CA LEU A 109 2.22 -6.93 11.86
C LEU A 109 0.78 -7.36 11.61
N ILE A 110 0.53 -8.67 11.52
CA ILE A 110 -0.83 -9.20 11.35
C ILE A 110 -1.71 -8.75 12.51
N SER A 111 -1.24 -8.86 13.76
CA SER A 111 -1.98 -8.39 14.92
C SER A 111 -2.20 -6.87 14.92
N ARG A 112 -1.19 -6.08 14.55
CA ARG A 112 -1.29 -4.60 14.50
C ARG A 112 -2.29 -4.12 13.45
N TYR A 113 -2.26 -4.72 12.26
CA TYR A 113 -3.09 -4.32 11.12
C TYR A 113 -4.35 -5.19 10.94
N ALA A 114 -4.72 -6.02 11.93
CA ALA A 114 -5.83 -6.97 11.81
C ALA A 114 -7.14 -6.32 11.29
N LYS A 115 -7.55 -5.22 11.94
CA LYS A 115 -8.75 -4.45 11.53
C LYS A 115 -8.63 -3.84 10.13
N ILE A 116 -7.41 -3.47 9.73
CA ILE A 116 -7.17 -2.94 8.39
C ILE A 116 -7.31 -4.06 7.36
N PHE A 117 -6.77 -5.26 7.61
CA PHE A 117 -6.97 -6.40 6.71
C PHE A 117 -8.44 -6.77 6.56
N GLU A 118 -9.19 -6.83 7.66
CA GLU A 118 -10.65 -7.05 7.63
C GLU A 118 -11.34 -6.00 6.75
N LYS A 119 -11.01 -4.72 6.93
CA LYS A 119 -11.55 -3.63 6.12
C LYS A 119 -11.18 -3.78 4.65
N LEU A 120 -9.92 -4.10 4.32
CA LEU A 120 -9.47 -4.25 2.94
C LEU A 120 -10.15 -5.43 2.22
N TYR A 121 -10.46 -6.50 2.95
CA TYR A 121 -11.21 -7.64 2.41
C TYR A 121 -12.72 -7.35 2.27
N ALA A 122 -13.26 -6.43 3.06
CA ALA A 122 -14.65 -5.97 2.94
C ALA A 122 -14.81 -4.88 1.86
N GLU A 123 -13.78 -4.05 1.65
CA GLU A 123 -13.72 -3.05 0.58
C GLU A 123 -13.36 -3.74 -0.75
N GLU A 124 -14.36 -4.13 -1.53
CA GLU A 124 -14.13 -4.62 -2.89
C GLU A 124 -13.74 -3.47 -3.84
N LEU A 125 -12.48 -3.06 -3.79
CA LEU A 125 -11.84 -2.28 -4.84
C LEU A 125 -11.46 -3.21 -6.01
N TYR A 126 -11.84 -2.84 -7.23
CA TYR A 126 -11.58 -3.58 -8.46
C TYR A 126 -10.67 -2.79 -9.40
#